data_AF-A0A961V3F4-F1
#
_entry.id   AF-A0A961V3F4-F1
#
_cell.length_a   1.000
_cell.length_b   1.000
_cell.length_c   1.000
_cell.angle_alpha   90.00
_cell.angle_beta   90.00
_cell.angle_gamma   90.00
#
_symmetry.space_group_name_H-M   'P 1'
#
loop_
_entity.id
_entity.type
_entity.pdbx_description
1 polymer ?
#
loop_
_entity_poly.entity_id
_entity_poly.type
_entity_poly.pdbx_seq_one_letter_code
_entity_poly.pdbx_strand_id
1 'polypeptide(L)'
;LAHFADRGVVKPPFFVQSVFGILGGIGPHPEDVMHMKRTADRLFGDQYRWSVLGAGRNQMAIAAQAAAIGGNVRVGLEDSLWDGPGQLARTNADQVTRVRKIIEGLGKEIATSDEAREILELKGGDKVAF
;
A
#
# COMPACT_ATOMS: atom_id res chain seq x y z
N LEU A 1 15.49 -2.50 4.72
CA LEU A 1 15.71 -1.81 3.44
C LEU A 1 16.90 -0.84 3.49
N ALA A 2 16.94 0.14 4.42
CA ALA A 2 18.00 1.15 4.51
C ALA A 2 19.44 0.60 4.37
N HIS A 3 19.80 -0.40 5.18
CA HIS A 3 21.10 -1.09 5.07
C HIS A 3 21.50 -1.52 3.64
N PHE A 4 20.54 -1.99 2.84
CA PHE A 4 20.81 -2.41 1.46
C PHE A 4 20.85 -1.23 0.48
N ALA A 5 20.07 -0.18 0.75
CA ALA A 5 20.12 1.06 -0.01
C ALA A 5 21.47 1.77 0.17
N ASP A 6 21.97 1.87 1.41
CA ASP A 6 23.28 2.48 1.73
C ASP A 6 24.44 1.75 1.03
N ARG A 7 24.27 0.46 0.79
CA ARG A 7 25.24 -0.39 0.06
C ARG A 7 25.06 -0.39 -1.45
N GLY A 8 24.08 0.35 -1.99
CA GLY A 8 23.79 0.43 -3.42
C GLY A 8 23.24 -0.86 -4.05
N VAL A 9 22.79 -1.82 -3.25
CA VAL A 9 22.24 -3.11 -3.73
C VAL A 9 20.85 -2.93 -4.34
N VAL A 10 20.10 -1.94 -3.85
CA VAL A 10 18.78 -1.55 -4.34
C VAL A 10 18.81 -0.07 -4.73
N LYS A 11 18.13 0.28 -5.81
CA LYS A 11 18.08 1.66 -6.33
C LYS A 11 16.68 2.25 -6.17
N PRO A 12 16.56 3.57 -5.95
CA PRO A 12 15.27 4.26 -5.93
C PRO A 12 14.64 4.31 -7.34
N PRO A 13 13.32 4.61 -7.45
CA PRO A 13 12.39 4.87 -6.34
C PRO A 13 12.04 3.58 -5.57
N PHE A 14 12.16 3.61 -4.24
CA PHE A 14 11.84 2.46 -3.41
C PHE A 14 10.33 2.32 -3.25
N PHE A 15 9.74 1.20 -3.66
CA PHE A 15 8.34 0.92 -3.32
C PHE A 15 8.26 0.16 -1.99
N VAL A 16 7.95 0.88 -0.91
CA VAL A 16 7.92 0.34 0.45
C VAL A 16 6.49 -0.03 0.83
N GLN A 17 6.23 -1.32 1.02
CA GLN A 17 4.94 -1.84 1.48
C GLN A 17 5.01 -2.13 2.99
N SER A 18 4.19 -1.43 3.80
CA SER A 18 4.06 -1.71 5.23
C SER A 18 2.84 -2.62 5.48
N VAL A 19 3.07 -3.74 6.16
CA VAL A 19 2.09 -4.80 6.41
C VAL A 19 1.72 -4.78 7.89
N PHE A 20 0.43 -4.60 8.20
CA PHE A 20 -0.07 -4.40 9.55
C PHE A 20 -1.05 -5.49 9.98
N GLY A 21 -0.96 -5.92 11.24
CA GLY A 21 -1.94 -6.80 11.87
C GLY A 21 -1.71 -8.30 11.67
N ILE A 22 -0.49 -8.71 11.31
CA ILE A 22 -0.08 -10.11 11.24
C ILE A 22 0.51 -10.55 12.59
N LEU A 23 0.14 -11.74 13.08
CA LEU A 23 0.74 -12.31 14.29
C LEU A 23 2.25 -12.54 14.07
N GLY A 24 3.07 -11.91 14.91
CA GLY A 24 4.54 -11.90 14.75
C GLY A 24 5.08 -10.67 14.01
N GLY A 25 4.21 -9.85 13.42
CA GLY A 25 4.53 -8.55 12.86
C GLY A 25 4.08 -7.39 13.76
N ILE A 26 4.06 -6.18 13.19
CA ILE A 26 3.53 -4.98 13.86
C ILE A 26 1.99 -5.01 13.88
N GLY A 27 1.41 -4.40 14.92
CA GLY A 27 -0.04 -4.31 15.10
C GLY A 27 -0.75 -3.42 14.06
N PRO A 28 -2.10 -3.42 14.04
CA PRO A 28 -2.88 -2.59 13.14
C PRO A 28 -3.30 -1.25 13.78
N HIS A 29 -2.67 -0.82 14.88
CA HIS A 29 -3.08 0.41 15.55
C HIS A 29 -2.70 1.64 14.68
N PRO A 30 -3.49 2.73 14.65
CA PRO A 30 -3.14 3.90 13.85
C PRO A 30 -1.76 4.49 14.16
N GLU A 31 -1.30 4.38 15.40
CA GLU A 31 0.07 4.76 15.83
C GLU A 31 1.15 3.92 15.15
N ASP A 32 0.93 2.62 14.96
CA ASP A 32 1.85 1.74 14.26
C ASP A 32 2.02 2.19 12.80
N VAL A 33 0.91 2.55 12.15
CA VAL A 33 0.88 3.07 10.78
C VAL A 33 1.66 4.37 10.67
N MET A 34 1.41 5.34 11.57
CA MET A 34 2.12 6.61 11.59
C MET A 34 3.61 6.45 11.93
N HIS A 35 3.95 5.52 12.83
CA HIS A 35 5.33 5.26 13.19
C HIS A 35 6.13 4.68 12.02
N MET A 36 5.54 3.74 11.27
CA MET A 36 6.17 3.18 10.08
C MET A 36 6.36 4.23 8.98
N LYS A 37 5.36 5.10 8.75
CA LYS A 37 5.49 6.24 7.83
C LYS A 37 6.63 7.17 8.23
N ARG A 38 6.64 7.62 9.49
CA ARG A 38 7.68 8.50 10.05
C ARG A 38 9.08 7.91 9.93
N THR A 39 9.21 6.60 10.15
CA THR A 39 10.49 5.91 10.02
C THR A 39 10.93 5.82 8.56
N ALA A 40 10.02 5.55 7.63
CA ALA A 40 10.34 5.57 6.20
C ALA A 40 10.76 6.98 5.73
N ASP A 41 10.06 8.03 6.15
CA ASP A 41 10.43 9.42 5.86
C ASP A 41 11.84 9.76 6.33
N ARG A 42 12.16 9.40 7.58
CA ARG A 42 13.49 9.65 8.17
C ARG A 42 14.60 8.90 7.44
N LEU A 43 14.33 7.72 6.89
CA LEU A 43 15.34 6.85 6.27
C LEU A 43 15.50 7.09 4.77
N PHE A 44 14.43 7.47 4.06
CA PHE A 44 14.40 7.49 2.59
C PHE A 44 14.03 8.85 1.99
N GLY A 45 13.57 9.81 2.79
CA GLY A 45 13.19 11.14 2.30
C GLY A 45 12.17 11.06 1.16
N ASP A 46 12.52 11.63 0.01
CA ASP A 46 11.71 11.66 -1.21
C ASP A 46 11.94 10.46 -2.16
N GLN A 47 12.92 9.60 -1.85
CA GLN A 47 13.38 8.51 -2.70
C GLN A 47 12.46 7.28 -2.70
N TYR A 48 11.30 7.37 -2.05
CA TYR A 48 10.40 6.24 -1.90
C TYR A 48 8.94 6.59 -2.20
N ARG A 49 8.18 5.54 -2.51
CA ARG A 49 6.72 5.54 -2.58
C ARG A 49 6.23 4.54 -1.56
N TRP A 50 5.30 4.97 -0.73
CA TRP A 50 4.78 4.18 0.37
C TRP A 50 3.47 3.53 -0.01
N SER A 51 3.27 2.28 0.38
CA SER A 51 1.99 1.58 0.31
C SER A 51 1.72 0.88 1.63
N VAL A 52 0.43 0.65 1.93
CA VAL A 52 0.02 -0.09 3.11
C VAL A 52 -0.91 -1.26 2.79
N LEU A 53 -0.85 -2.27 3.66
CA LEU A 53 -1.78 -3.39 3.76
C LEU A 53 -2.22 -3.52 5.21
N GLY A 54 -3.55 -3.59 5.44
CA GLY A 54 -4.13 -3.96 6.72
C GLY A 54 -4.76 -5.35 6.69
N ALA A 55 -4.35 -6.25 7.60
CA ALA A 55 -4.86 -7.62 7.61
C ALA A 55 -6.33 -7.68 8.07
N GLY A 56 -7.13 -8.49 7.36
CA GLY A 56 -8.52 -8.79 7.68
C GLY A 56 -9.39 -7.54 7.80
N ARG A 57 -10.11 -7.42 8.93
CA ARG A 57 -11.03 -6.29 9.19
C ARG A 57 -10.36 -4.91 9.15
N ASN A 58 -9.03 -4.83 9.26
CA ASN A 58 -8.30 -3.56 9.30
C ASN A 58 -8.01 -3.00 7.90
N GLN A 59 -8.25 -3.76 6.83
CA GLN A 59 -7.87 -3.42 5.44
C GLN A 59 -8.35 -2.01 5.05
N MET A 60 -9.65 -1.72 5.20
CA MET A 60 -10.21 -0.44 4.76
C MET A 60 -9.82 0.74 5.64
N ALA A 61 -9.69 0.53 6.97
CA ALA A 61 -9.31 1.59 7.89
C ALA A 61 -7.85 2.04 7.66
N ILE A 62 -6.94 1.08 7.51
CA ILE A 62 -5.53 1.36 7.24
C ILE A 62 -5.33 1.95 5.84
N ALA A 63 -6.05 1.45 4.83
CA ALA A 63 -6.06 2.04 3.49
C ALA A 63 -6.53 3.50 3.52
N ALA A 64 -7.61 3.81 4.24
CA ALA A 64 -8.10 5.17 4.39
C ALA A 64 -7.07 6.09 5.08
N GLN A 65 -6.41 5.61 6.14
CA GLN A 65 -5.37 6.37 6.83
C GLN A 65 -4.19 6.69 5.90
N ALA A 66 -3.70 5.69 5.14
CA ALA A 66 -2.62 5.92 4.19
C ALA A 66 -3.01 6.86 3.06
N ALA A 67 -4.20 6.67 2.47
CA ALA A 67 -4.70 7.55 1.41
C ALA A 67 -4.79 9.01 1.89
N ALA A 68 -5.27 9.25 3.12
CA ALA A 68 -5.37 10.59 3.70
C ALA A 68 -4.01 11.31 3.85
N ILE A 69 -2.92 10.56 4.05
CA ILE A 69 -1.56 11.10 4.24
C ILE A 69 -0.65 10.94 3.00
N GLY A 70 -1.24 10.66 1.83
CA GLY A 70 -0.52 10.61 0.55
C GLY A 70 0.21 9.29 0.25
N GLY A 71 -0.16 8.21 0.94
CA GLY A 71 0.29 6.85 0.64
C GLY A 71 -0.57 6.14 -0.41
N ASN A 72 -0.01 5.08 -0.99
CA ASN A 72 -0.73 4.12 -1.83
C ASN A 72 -1.39 3.05 -0.96
N VAL A 73 -2.32 2.28 -1.54
CA VAL A 73 -3.09 1.27 -0.80
C VAL A 73 -3.01 -0.09 -1.49
N ARG A 74 -3.06 -1.16 -0.70
CA ARG A 74 -3.24 -2.53 -1.16
C ARG A 74 -4.50 -3.12 -0.57
N VAL A 75 -5.31 -3.74 -1.42
CA VAL A 75 -6.49 -4.53 -1.06
C VAL A 75 -6.49 -5.83 -1.85
N GLY A 76 -7.28 -6.80 -1.41
CA GLY A 76 -7.42 -8.09 -2.06
C GLY A 76 -7.79 -9.20 -1.08
N LEU A 77 -8.31 -10.29 -1.64
CA LEU A 77 -8.70 -11.50 -0.93
C LEU A 77 -7.52 -12.20 -0.25
N GLU A 78 -6.29 -11.95 -0.71
CA GLU A 78 -5.06 -12.38 -0.03
C GLU A 78 -4.97 -11.81 1.39
N ASP A 79 -5.40 -10.56 1.57
CA ASP A 79 -5.19 -9.81 2.82
C ASP A 79 -6.43 -9.84 3.72
N SER A 80 -7.63 -9.95 3.13
CA SER A 80 -8.90 -10.02 3.84
C SER A 80 -9.96 -10.75 3.01
N LEU A 81 -10.66 -11.71 3.62
CA LEU A 81 -11.81 -12.38 2.99
C LEU A 81 -13.11 -11.57 3.07
N TRP A 82 -13.11 -10.40 3.71
CA TRP A 82 -14.31 -9.67 4.08
C TRP A 82 -14.51 -8.40 3.24
N ASP A 83 -15.75 -8.10 2.85
CA ASP A 83 -16.19 -6.81 2.28
C ASP A 83 -16.97 -5.96 3.31
N GLY A 84 -16.96 -6.40 4.58
CA GLY A 84 -17.62 -5.73 5.69
C GLY A 84 -17.75 -6.66 6.89
N PRO A 85 -18.20 -6.15 8.05
CA PRO A 85 -18.41 -6.96 9.24
C PRO A 85 -19.36 -8.13 8.96
N GLY A 86 -18.84 -9.37 9.05
CA GLY A 86 -19.62 -10.59 8.84
C GLY A 86 -20.01 -10.87 7.37
N GLN A 87 -19.52 -10.09 6.41
CA GLN A 87 -19.82 -10.25 4.99
C GLN A 87 -18.56 -10.62 4.21
N LEU A 88 -18.55 -11.82 3.61
CA LEU A 88 -17.47 -12.23 2.71
C LEU A 88 -17.49 -11.40 1.42
N ALA A 89 -16.31 -11.00 0.98
CA ALA A 89 -16.12 -10.45 -0.36
C ALA A 89 -16.35 -11.56 -1.39
N ARG A 90 -17.10 -11.27 -2.45
CA ARG A 90 -17.36 -12.23 -3.53
C ARG A 90 -16.21 -12.25 -4.52
N THR A 91 -15.59 -11.09 -4.74
CA THR A 91 -14.48 -10.91 -5.66
C THR A 91 -13.46 -9.90 -5.13
N ASN A 92 -12.24 -9.92 -5.66
CA ASN A 92 -11.27 -8.84 -5.43
C ASN A 92 -11.81 -7.47 -5.88
N ALA A 93 -12.65 -7.43 -6.92
CA ALA A 93 -13.19 -6.18 -7.47
C ALA A 93 -14.14 -5.47 -6.49
N ASP A 94 -14.79 -6.20 -5.59
CA ASP A 94 -15.62 -5.62 -4.53
C ASP A 94 -14.78 -4.70 -3.63
N GLN A 95 -13.62 -5.20 -3.18
CA GLN A 95 -12.69 -4.47 -2.33
C GLN A 95 -12.00 -3.32 -3.07
N VAL A 96 -11.63 -3.52 -4.35
CA VAL A 96 -11.09 -2.44 -5.21
C VAL A 96 -12.11 -1.32 -5.36
N THR A 97 -13.38 -1.65 -5.59
CA THR A 97 -14.46 -0.66 -5.71
C THR A 97 -14.66 0.09 -4.40
N ARG A 98 -14.57 -0.59 -3.26
CA ARG A 98 -14.71 0.02 -1.93
C ARG A 98 -13.58 1.02 -1.65
N VAL A 99 -12.33 0.61 -1.85
CA VAL A 99 -11.19 1.50 -1.59
C VAL A 99 -11.14 2.67 -2.57
N ARG A 100 -11.57 2.47 -3.83
CA ARG A 100 -11.73 3.54 -4.80
C ARG A 100 -12.68 4.64 -4.31
N LYS A 101 -13.84 4.28 -3.78
CA LYS A 101 -14.80 5.25 -3.20
C LYS A 101 -14.19 6.06 -2.06
N ILE A 102 -13.35 5.45 -1.23
CA ILE A 102 -12.65 6.16 -0.14
C ILE A 102 -11.69 7.19 -0.74
N ILE A 103 -10.89 6.78 -1.72
CA ILE A 103 -9.87 7.65 -2.35
C ILE A 103 -10.54 8.82 -3.09
N GLU A 104 -11.57 8.54 -3.88
CA GLU A 104 -12.34 9.57 -4.60
C GLU A 104 -13.05 10.53 -3.63
N GLY A 105 -13.57 10.01 -2.51
CA GLY A 105 -14.15 10.82 -1.45
C GLY A 105 -13.16 11.76 -0.76
N LEU A 106 -11.86 11.49 -0.85
CA LEU A 106 -10.77 12.37 -0.39
C LEU A 106 -10.32 13.37 -1.48
N GLY A 107 -11.01 13.42 -2.63
CA GLY A 107 -10.66 14.28 -3.76
C GLY A 107 -9.40 13.83 -4.50
N LYS A 108 -9.09 12.53 -4.49
CA LYS A 108 -7.92 11.93 -5.14
C LYS A 108 -8.33 11.03 -6.30
N GLU A 109 -7.39 10.78 -7.19
CA GLU A 109 -7.57 9.93 -8.38
C GLU A 109 -6.77 8.62 -8.26
N ILE A 110 -7.22 7.59 -8.98
CA ILE A 110 -6.55 6.29 -9.03
C ILE A 110 -5.60 6.27 -10.21
N ALA A 111 -4.33 5.94 -9.95
CA ALA A 111 -3.35 5.74 -10.99
C ALA A 111 -3.77 4.58 -11.92
N THR A 112 -3.73 4.84 -13.22
CA THR A 112 -3.75 3.84 -14.27
C THR A 112 -2.50 2.97 -14.19
N SER A 113 -2.50 1.84 -14.91
CA SER A 113 -1.33 0.97 -14.93
C SER A 113 -0.08 1.63 -15.54
N ASP A 114 -0.25 2.58 -16.47
CA ASP A 114 0.87 3.28 -17.10
C ASP A 114 1.44 4.34 -16.17
N GLU A 115 0.60 5.11 -15.48
CA GLU A 115 1.03 6.03 -14.43
C GLU A 115 1.75 5.29 -13.30
N ALA A 116 1.25 4.12 -12.89
CA ALA A 116 1.92 3.30 -11.89
C ALA A 116 3.32 2.83 -12.36
N ARG A 117 3.49 2.50 -13.65
CA ARG A 117 4.80 2.17 -14.22
C ARG A 117 5.73 3.37 -14.23
N GLU A 118 5.22 4.55 -14.58
CA GLU A 118 5.99 5.79 -14.57
C GLU A 118 6.44 6.17 -13.15
N ILE A 119 5.52 6.20 -12.19
CA ILE A 119 5.78 6.52 -10.78
C ILE A 119 6.84 5.59 -10.16
N LEU A 120 6.84 4.32 -10.56
CA LEU A 120 7.71 3.27 -10.01
C LEU A 120 8.89 2.92 -10.92
N GLU A 121 9.10 3.65 -12.02
CA GLU A 121 10.17 3.42 -13.01
C GLU A 121 10.24 1.96 -13.49
N LEU A 122 9.10 1.34 -13.78
CA LEU A 122 9.02 -0.05 -14.19
C LEU A 122 9.36 -0.22 -15.68
N LYS A 123 9.96 -1.36 -16.01
CA LYS A 123 10.49 -1.66 -17.35
C LYS A 123 9.48 -1.65 -18.51
N GLY A 124 8.19 -1.74 -18.24
CA GLY A 124 7.12 -1.91 -19.24
C GLY A 124 6.54 -3.32 -19.26
N GLY A 125 5.26 -3.41 -19.65
CA GLY A 125 4.54 -4.70 -19.73
C GLY A 125 5.02 -5.60 -20.88
N ASP A 126 5.57 -5.01 -21.94
CA ASP A 126 6.14 -5.67 -23.12
C ASP A 126 7.52 -6.32 -22.85
N LYS A 127 8.16 -6.00 -21.71
CA LYS A 127 9.49 -6.51 -21.33
C LYS A 127 9.44 -7.61 -20.27
N VAL A 128 8.32 -8.34 -20.22
CA VAL A 128 8.12 -9.51 -19.34
C VAL A 128 8.17 -10.80 -20.18
N ALA A 129 8.44 -11.94 -19.54
CA ALA A 129 8.65 -13.22 -20.22
C ALA A 129 7.45 -14.18 -20.03
N PHE A 130 6.24 -13.69 -20.33
CA PHE A 130 4.99 -14.46 -20.33
C PHE A 130 3.97 -13.82 -21.29
#